data_AF-A0A963QQU9-F1
#
_entry.id   AF-A0A963QQU9-F1
#
_cell.length_a   1.000
_cell.length_b   1.000
_cell.length_c   1.000
_cell.angle_alpha   90.00
_cell.angle_beta   90.00
_cell.angle_gamma   90.00
#
_symmetry.space_group_name_H-M   'P 1'
#
loop_
_entity.id
_entity.type
_entity.pdbx_description
1 polymer ?
#
loop_
_entity_poly.entity_id
_entity_poly.type
_entity_poly.pdbx_seq_one_letter_code
_entity_poly.pdbx_strand_id
1 'polypeptide(L)'
;MIKNGKYFIPPPKDGGDFKELFKRLASAGAGRPVDKDGFPQGPWTPDLLADAITKIDAKGSGVELRTVQLWFQDNDKGIGTENTRLLARIFGCDDPEATSDWQAVLGVARSGFVAKRREKRRTKGSDALEPLEAAHSAIRVDRAEAVQDTEATSQRRRFSLAGMTEALFSGSTLNLPTSIFAGAVALVFISYFLGIHDITSELPEDPTKQVGFFWAPNWMVVFVVLMPLFITFVAELLAYWKNNGRAQLEALCGRMDGRDSWTLNIKKSSYAFWSVFLICIFFAGVFQWISIRLLPLLRGRSDYPMDWGSIAIQRPDVITAPEAIGFTAIAYLYMCVCFYLFFAGFILLYAMAQDFRSVHVASSHTQAIRDRRQINEIAVNVLNGIFRCTLLGILIAICMKLQGAYLASSDANIAAWFFHDLASAFGASGETLTMTNHKAPNHFTSLLIVLITCFVFLHGVSRLNLGASMVFRWAKMVAVVALLVTSYALISAVPGFSILLSIGVFL
;
A
#
# COMPACT_ATOMS: atom_id res chain seq x y z
N MET A 1 39.25 36.67 -7.09
CA MET A 1 39.70 37.09 -5.74
C MET A 1 40.12 35.86 -4.96
N ILE A 2 40.92 35.96 -3.91
CA ILE A 2 41.32 34.79 -3.10
C ILE A 2 40.60 34.89 -1.75
N LYS A 3 39.83 33.86 -1.36
CA LYS A 3 39.25 33.70 -0.02
C LYS A 3 39.70 32.35 0.53
N ASN A 4 40.19 32.31 1.77
CA ASN A 4 40.65 31.08 2.44
C ASN A 4 41.62 30.22 1.60
N GLY A 5 42.55 30.85 0.88
CA GLY A 5 43.52 30.16 0.01
C GLY A 5 42.89 29.48 -1.22
N LYS A 6 41.64 29.82 -1.55
CA LYS A 6 40.89 29.28 -2.69
C LYS A 6 40.45 30.39 -3.64
N TYR A 7 40.28 30.04 -4.91
CA TYR A 7 39.88 30.95 -5.96
C TYR A 7 38.40 31.30 -5.84
N PHE A 8 38.10 32.53 -5.46
CA PHE A 8 36.74 33.02 -5.23
C PHE A 8 36.24 33.86 -6.42
N ILE A 9 35.03 33.53 -6.84
CA ILE A 9 34.24 34.28 -7.82
C ILE A 9 32.97 34.76 -7.11
N PRO A 10 32.63 36.06 -7.17
CA PRO A 10 31.40 36.56 -6.57
C PRO A 10 30.16 36.06 -7.32
N PRO A 11 29.05 35.82 -6.62
CA PRO A 11 27.83 35.35 -7.26
C PRO A 11 27.22 36.42 -8.18
N PRO A 12 26.77 36.05 -9.40
CA PRO A 12 26.13 36.99 -10.32
C PRO A 12 24.74 37.37 -9.82
N LYS A 13 24.30 38.61 -10.11
CA LYS A 13 22.96 39.12 -9.73
C LYS A 13 21.87 38.81 -10.78
N ASP A 14 22.24 38.19 -11.89
CA ASP A 14 21.41 38.16 -13.11
C ASP A 14 20.42 37.00 -13.19
N GLY A 15 20.28 36.18 -12.14
CA GLY A 15 19.24 35.12 -12.06
C GLY A 15 19.30 34.04 -13.14
N GLY A 16 20.46 33.85 -13.79
CA GLY A 16 20.64 32.98 -14.95
C GLY A 16 20.42 31.47 -14.73
N ASP A 17 20.45 30.70 -15.82
CA ASP A 17 20.21 29.25 -15.80
C ASP A 17 21.23 28.53 -14.90
N PHE A 18 20.74 27.66 -14.03
CA PHE A 18 21.55 26.89 -13.08
C PHE A 18 22.65 26.08 -13.77
N LYS A 19 22.36 25.48 -14.92
CA LYS A 19 23.33 24.66 -15.67
C LYS A 19 24.48 25.50 -16.23
N GLU A 20 24.17 26.69 -16.75
CA GLU A 20 25.16 27.62 -17.27
C GLU A 20 26.02 28.19 -16.15
N LEU A 21 25.39 28.59 -15.04
CA LEU A 21 26.07 29.08 -13.85
C LEU A 21 27.04 28.02 -13.29
N PHE A 22 26.58 26.78 -13.16
CA PHE A 22 27.42 25.67 -12.69
C PHE A 22 28.59 25.41 -13.64
N LYS A 23 28.36 25.34 -14.96
CA LYS A 23 29.42 25.13 -15.95
C LYS A 23 30.47 26.22 -15.91
N ARG A 24 30.06 27.49 -15.81
CA ARG A 24 30.96 28.64 -15.73
C ARG A 24 31.85 28.60 -14.48
N LEU A 25 31.28 28.24 -13.32
CA LEU A 25 32.04 28.12 -12.07
C LEU A 25 32.99 26.92 -12.09
N ALA A 26 32.52 25.80 -12.64
CA ALA A 26 33.33 24.61 -12.81
C ALA A 26 34.52 24.85 -13.75
N SER A 27 34.29 25.50 -14.90
CA SER A 27 35.36 25.82 -15.85
C SER A 27 36.35 26.85 -15.31
N ALA A 28 35.88 27.81 -14.51
CA ALA A 28 36.73 28.82 -13.90
C ALA A 28 37.49 28.33 -12.65
N GLY A 29 37.24 27.10 -12.18
CA GLY A 29 37.90 26.55 -10.99
C GLY A 29 37.50 27.23 -9.67
N ALA A 30 36.29 27.79 -9.59
CA ALA A 30 35.81 28.45 -8.38
C ALA A 30 35.83 27.50 -7.17
N GLY A 31 36.41 27.92 -6.05
CA GLY A 31 36.58 27.08 -4.86
C GLY A 31 37.79 26.16 -4.87
N ARG A 32 38.58 26.12 -5.94
CA ARG A 32 39.84 25.35 -5.96
C ARG A 32 40.97 26.09 -5.24
N PRO A 33 41.93 25.36 -4.64
CA PRO A 33 43.14 25.96 -4.12
C PRO A 33 43.87 26.74 -5.21
N VAL A 34 44.49 27.86 -4.83
CA VAL A 34 45.31 28.66 -5.74
C VAL A 34 46.78 28.26 -5.65
N ASP A 35 47.52 28.46 -6.74
CA ASP A 35 48.99 28.37 -6.76
C ASP A 35 49.65 29.64 -6.19
N LYS A 36 50.98 29.68 -6.24
CA LYS A 36 51.79 30.81 -5.73
C LYS A 36 51.51 32.12 -6.45
N ASP A 37 50.97 32.04 -7.67
CA ASP A 37 50.65 33.18 -8.53
C ASP A 37 49.16 33.59 -8.41
N GLY A 38 48.39 32.90 -7.57
CA GLY A 38 46.99 33.21 -7.27
C GLY A 38 45.98 32.64 -8.29
N PHE A 39 46.42 31.75 -9.18
CA PHE A 39 45.55 31.08 -10.16
C PHE A 39 44.99 29.77 -9.60
N PRO A 40 43.74 29.40 -9.95
CA PRO A 40 43.18 28.11 -9.55
C PRO A 40 43.97 26.98 -10.22
N GLN A 41 44.11 25.84 -9.53
CA GLN A 41 44.82 24.64 -10.03
C GLN A 41 44.12 23.92 -11.21
N GLY A 42 43.42 24.65 -12.09
CA GLY A 42 42.65 24.17 -13.24
C GLY A 42 41.13 24.16 -13.01
N PRO A 43 40.33 23.73 -14.01
CA PRO A 43 38.88 23.58 -13.85
C PRO A 43 38.52 22.43 -12.90
N TRP A 44 37.26 22.36 -12.49
CA TRP A 44 36.70 21.18 -11.82
C TRP A 44 36.40 20.08 -12.86
N THR A 45 36.96 18.90 -12.66
CA THR A 45 36.51 17.66 -13.31
C THR A 45 35.49 16.94 -12.42
N PRO A 46 34.65 16.04 -12.98
CA PRO A 46 33.69 15.27 -12.18
C PRO A 46 34.34 14.51 -11.02
N ASP A 47 35.50 13.89 -11.25
CA ASP A 47 36.25 13.15 -10.23
C ASP A 47 36.74 14.05 -9.10
N LEU A 48 37.39 15.17 -9.45
CA LEU A 48 37.90 16.13 -8.47
C LEU A 48 36.76 16.73 -7.63
N LEU A 49 35.62 17.02 -8.25
CA LEU A 49 34.47 17.59 -7.56
C LEU A 49 33.77 16.58 -6.65
N ALA A 50 33.65 15.32 -7.07
CA ALA A 50 33.12 14.25 -6.23
C ALA A 50 33.97 14.02 -4.98
N ASP A 51 35.30 14.01 -5.15
CA ASP A 51 36.26 13.90 -4.05
C ASP A 51 36.18 15.11 -3.10
N ALA A 52 36.10 16.32 -3.65
CA ALA A 52 35.99 17.54 -2.86
C ALA A 52 34.70 17.57 -2.04
N ILE A 53 33.57 17.16 -2.62
CA ILE A 53 32.28 17.08 -1.91
C ILE A 53 32.36 16.03 -0.79
N THR A 54 32.95 14.87 -1.07
CA THR A 54 33.09 13.81 -0.07
C THR A 54 33.94 14.23 1.12
N LYS A 55 34.98 15.06 0.91
CA LYS A 55 35.81 15.61 1.99
C LYS A 55 35.09 16.61 2.89
N ILE A 56 34.09 17.34 2.38
CA ILE A 56 33.36 18.35 3.15
C ILE A 56 32.02 17.85 3.70
N ASP A 57 31.57 16.67 3.28
CA ASP A 57 30.33 16.05 3.74
C ASP A 57 30.50 15.51 5.16
N ALA A 58 29.90 16.20 6.13
CA ALA A 58 29.93 15.81 7.54
C ALA A 58 29.26 14.45 7.82
N LYS A 59 28.44 13.92 6.90
CA LYS A 59 27.79 12.62 7.04
C LYS A 59 28.64 11.45 6.54
N GLY A 60 29.75 11.72 5.84
CA GLY A 60 30.63 10.68 5.28
C GLY A 60 29.99 9.85 4.16
N SER A 61 28.80 10.22 3.68
CA SER A 61 28.11 9.52 2.59
C SER A 61 28.75 9.79 1.23
N GLY A 62 29.38 10.96 1.07
CA GLY A 62 29.98 11.38 -0.18
C GLY A 62 28.95 11.56 -1.30
N VAL A 63 29.43 11.87 -2.51
CA VAL A 63 28.60 11.89 -3.71
C VAL A 63 29.18 10.93 -4.72
N GLU A 64 28.34 10.02 -5.21
CA GLU A 64 28.72 9.06 -6.24
C GLU A 64 29.20 9.79 -7.51
N LEU A 65 30.36 9.38 -8.04
CA LEU A 65 30.96 9.96 -9.25
C LEU A 65 29.98 10.04 -10.42
N ARG A 66 29.18 8.98 -10.63
CA ARG A 66 28.17 8.93 -11.69
C ARG A 66 27.12 10.03 -11.57
N THR A 67 26.79 10.45 -10.34
CA THR A 67 25.87 11.56 -10.09
C THR A 67 26.51 12.90 -10.46
N VAL A 68 27.79 13.10 -10.16
CA VAL A 68 28.52 14.33 -10.52
C VAL A 68 28.72 14.42 -12.04
N GLN A 69 29.05 13.32 -12.71
CA GLN A 69 29.16 13.27 -14.18
C GLN A 69 27.86 13.74 -14.86
N LEU A 70 26.68 13.37 -14.33
CA LEU A 70 25.40 13.85 -14.85
C LEU A 70 25.19 15.37 -14.68
N TRP A 71 25.88 16.03 -13.75
CA TRP A 71 25.75 17.48 -13.58
C TRP A 71 26.42 18.25 -14.71
N PHE A 72 27.57 17.76 -15.20
CA PHE A 72 28.34 18.35 -16.29
C PHE A 72 27.70 18.14 -17.68
N GLN A 73 26.86 17.12 -17.84
CA GLN A 73 26.14 16.85 -19.08
C GLN A 73 24.96 17.81 -19.30
N ASP A 74 24.64 18.13 -20.56
CA ASP A 74 23.43 18.85 -20.92
C ASP A 74 22.21 17.93 -20.83
N ASN A 75 21.51 17.99 -19.70
CA ASN A 75 20.33 17.17 -19.43
C ASN A 75 19.32 17.93 -18.56
N ASP A 76 18.10 17.42 -18.52
CA ASP A 76 17.01 17.97 -17.70
C ASP A 76 17.10 17.53 -16.21
N LYS A 77 18.25 16.97 -15.77
CA LYS A 77 18.48 16.56 -14.38
C LYS A 77 19.19 17.68 -13.61
N GLY A 78 18.52 18.21 -12.59
CA GLY A 78 19.08 19.21 -11.67
C GLY A 78 19.81 18.58 -10.49
N ILE A 79 20.40 19.42 -9.65
CA ILE A 79 21.13 19.03 -8.44
C ILE A 79 20.21 19.06 -7.22
N GLY A 80 20.32 18.08 -6.33
CA GLY A 80 19.53 17.98 -5.09
C GLY A 80 19.87 19.06 -4.05
N THR A 81 18.99 19.30 -3.07
CA THR A 81 19.14 20.37 -2.04
C THR A 81 20.42 20.24 -1.23
N GLU A 82 20.75 19.01 -0.85
CA GLU A 82 21.93 18.69 -0.07
C GLU A 82 23.20 19.00 -0.86
N ASN A 83 23.28 18.50 -2.08
CA ASN A 83 24.41 18.74 -2.97
C ASN A 83 24.55 20.22 -3.37
N THR A 84 23.44 20.97 -3.51
CA THR A 84 23.49 22.42 -3.73
C THR A 84 24.14 23.15 -2.55
N ARG A 85 23.88 22.74 -1.29
CA ARG A 85 24.51 23.34 -0.12
C ARG A 85 26.01 23.04 -0.06
N LEU A 86 26.40 21.81 -0.41
CA LEU A 86 27.81 21.42 -0.47
C LEU A 86 28.56 22.19 -1.58
N LEU A 87 27.95 22.36 -2.75
CA LEU A 87 28.50 23.17 -3.83
C LEU A 87 28.61 24.65 -3.44
N ALA A 88 27.62 25.20 -2.75
CA ALA A 88 27.67 26.57 -2.26
C ALA A 88 28.82 26.79 -1.27
N ARG A 89 29.12 25.78 -0.44
CA ARG A 89 30.27 25.81 0.48
C ARG A 89 31.61 25.74 -0.27
N ILE A 90 31.68 24.94 -1.34
CA ILE A 90 32.87 24.87 -2.21
C ILE A 90 33.09 26.21 -2.92
N PHE A 91 32.08 26.75 -3.59
CA PHE A 91 32.18 28.02 -4.33
C PHE A 91 32.31 29.24 -3.42
N GLY A 92 31.77 29.16 -2.20
CA GLY A 92 31.97 30.11 -1.12
C GLY A 92 33.33 29.98 -0.42
N CYS A 93 34.23 29.09 -0.88
CA CYS A 93 35.57 28.93 -0.32
C CYS A 93 35.60 28.64 1.20
N ASP A 94 34.60 27.92 1.73
CA ASP A 94 34.39 27.70 3.17
C ASP A 94 34.21 28.98 4.02
N ASP A 95 34.04 30.14 3.40
CA ASP A 95 33.71 31.40 4.07
C ASP A 95 32.20 31.42 4.39
N PRO A 96 31.77 31.64 5.65
CA PRO A 96 30.36 31.58 6.03
C PRO A 96 29.46 32.57 5.27
N GLU A 97 29.95 33.80 5.07
CA GLU A 97 29.21 34.86 4.37
C GLU A 97 29.10 34.56 2.88
N ALA A 98 30.21 34.27 2.21
CA ALA A 98 30.19 33.88 0.80
C ALA A 98 29.42 32.58 0.53
N THR A 99 29.44 31.64 1.47
CA THR A 99 28.64 30.41 1.38
C THR A 99 27.15 30.72 1.44
N SER A 100 26.72 31.63 2.32
CA SER A 100 25.33 32.08 2.42
C SER A 100 24.86 32.73 1.11
N ASP A 101 25.68 33.63 0.55
CA ASP A 101 25.39 34.29 -0.73
C ASP A 101 25.26 33.29 -1.89
N TRP A 102 26.19 32.33 -1.97
CA TRP A 102 26.14 31.27 -2.97
C TRP A 102 24.94 30.32 -2.76
N GLN A 103 24.52 30.07 -1.51
CA GLN A 103 23.32 29.29 -1.23
C GLN A 103 22.05 30.00 -1.71
N ALA A 104 21.96 31.31 -1.52
CA ALA A 104 20.83 32.11 -2.00
C ALA A 104 20.74 32.06 -3.53
N VAL A 105 21.86 32.32 -4.24
CA VAL A 105 21.89 32.35 -5.71
C VAL A 105 21.64 30.97 -6.32
N LEU A 106 22.30 29.91 -5.82
CA LEU A 106 22.08 28.56 -6.32
C LEU A 106 20.67 28.03 -5.99
N GLY A 107 20.09 28.47 -4.87
CA GLY A 107 18.71 28.17 -4.49
C GLY A 107 17.69 28.79 -5.44
N VAL A 108 17.89 30.05 -5.82
CA VAL A 108 17.05 30.76 -6.81
C VAL A 108 17.19 30.13 -8.19
N ALA A 109 18.43 29.93 -8.68
CA ALA A 109 18.69 29.34 -9.99
C ALA A 109 18.09 27.93 -10.11
N ARG A 110 18.17 27.13 -9.05
CA ARG A 110 17.53 25.80 -9.01
C ARG A 110 16.00 25.90 -9.05
N SER A 111 15.42 26.83 -8.29
CA SER A 111 13.96 27.02 -8.28
C SER A 111 13.46 27.40 -9.67
N GLY A 112 14.19 28.28 -10.37
CA GLY A 112 13.97 28.60 -11.78
C GLY A 112 14.08 27.38 -12.70
N PHE A 113 15.13 26.55 -12.55
CA PHE A 113 15.30 25.32 -13.33
C PHE A 113 14.15 24.31 -13.13
N VAL A 114 13.66 24.16 -11.89
CA VAL A 114 12.51 23.30 -11.58
C VAL A 114 11.22 23.87 -12.17
N ALA A 115 11.02 25.19 -12.14
CA ALA A 115 9.89 25.87 -12.77
C ALA A 115 9.89 25.68 -14.29
N LYS A 116 11.02 25.94 -14.95
CA LYS A 116 11.21 25.73 -16.40
C LYS A 116 10.97 24.27 -16.81
N ARG A 117 11.36 23.30 -15.99
CA ARG A 117 11.06 21.87 -16.22
C ARG A 117 9.57 21.54 -16.07
N ARG A 118 8.86 22.17 -15.12
CA ARG A 118 7.40 22.02 -14.98
C ARG A 118 6.67 22.63 -16.17
N GLU A 119 7.13 23.77 -16.65
CA GLU A 119 6.59 24.44 -17.83
C GLU A 119 6.81 23.61 -19.10
N LYS A 120 8.03 23.13 -19.36
CA LYS A 120 8.34 22.22 -20.49
C LYS A 120 7.51 20.94 -20.49
N ARG A 121 7.12 20.44 -19.30
CA ARG A 121 6.19 19.30 -19.15
C ARG A 121 4.74 19.68 -19.42
N ARG A 122 4.34 20.92 -19.15
CA ARG A 122 3.02 21.44 -19.52
C ARG A 122 2.92 21.67 -21.02
N THR A 123 3.94 22.27 -21.66
CA THR A 123 3.96 22.48 -23.12
C THR A 123 4.00 21.16 -23.90
N LYS A 124 4.79 20.16 -23.46
CA LYS A 124 4.75 18.81 -24.09
C LYS A 124 3.45 18.03 -23.85
N GLY A 125 2.62 18.46 -22.90
CA GLY A 125 1.30 17.89 -22.64
C GLY A 125 0.16 18.67 -23.33
N SER A 126 0.48 19.68 -24.14
CA SER A 126 -0.47 20.66 -24.69
C SER A 126 -0.42 20.75 -26.22
N ASP A 127 -0.15 19.64 -26.92
CA ASP A 127 -0.47 19.49 -28.36
C ASP A 127 -1.92 19.02 -28.58
N ALA A 128 -2.79 19.20 -27.59
CA ALA A 128 -4.23 19.09 -27.74
C ALA A 128 -4.91 20.29 -27.08
N LEU A 129 -5.49 21.13 -27.95
CA LEU A 129 -6.30 22.33 -27.74
C LEU A 129 -5.58 23.68 -27.57
N GLU A 130 -5.84 24.51 -28.57
CA GLU A 130 -5.65 25.96 -28.65
C GLU A 130 -6.97 26.71 -28.26
N PRO A 131 -7.02 28.05 -28.15
CA PRO A 131 -7.04 28.73 -26.85
C PRO A 131 -8.25 29.67 -26.66
N LEU A 132 -8.52 30.08 -25.42
CA LEU A 132 -9.28 31.31 -25.14
C LEU A 132 -8.65 32.12 -24.01
N GLU A 133 -8.12 33.29 -24.40
CA GLU A 133 -8.17 34.62 -23.78
C GLU A 133 -8.75 34.76 -22.35
N ALA A 134 -8.40 35.73 -21.51
CA ALA A 134 -7.36 36.74 -21.39
C ALA A 134 -7.63 37.45 -20.04
N ALA A 135 -6.59 38.07 -19.47
CA ALA A 135 -6.63 39.21 -18.54
C ALA A 135 -7.28 39.11 -17.13
N HIS A 136 -6.45 39.37 -16.11
CA HIS A 136 -6.55 40.45 -15.09
C HIS A 136 -5.69 40.06 -13.87
N SER A 137 -4.54 40.70 -13.63
CA SER A 137 -4.30 41.93 -12.84
C SER A 137 -3.52 41.57 -11.57
N ALA A 138 -2.22 41.88 -11.49
CA ALA A 138 -1.66 43.08 -10.86
C ALA A 138 -1.54 43.00 -9.32
N ILE A 139 -0.29 42.76 -8.90
CA ILE A 139 0.44 43.30 -7.72
C ILE A 139 -0.41 43.86 -6.56
N ARG A 140 -0.27 43.24 -5.39
CA ARG A 140 -0.21 43.98 -4.12
C ARG A 140 0.76 43.31 -3.15
N VAL A 141 1.91 43.94 -2.96
CA VAL A 141 2.74 43.78 -1.78
C VAL A 141 2.10 44.67 -0.71
N ASP A 142 1.70 44.09 0.40
CA ASP A 142 1.67 44.81 1.67
C ASP A 142 2.15 43.89 2.77
N ARG A 143 3.21 44.36 3.42
CA ARG A 143 3.89 43.75 4.56
C ARG A 143 3.31 44.42 5.79
N ALA A 144 2.63 43.66 6.64
CA ALA A 144 2.39 44.04 8.03
C ALA A 144 2.49 42.78 8.90
N GLU A 145 3.34 42.90 9.91
CA GLU A 145 3.85 41.89 10.82
C GLU A 145 2.79 41.44 11.83
N ALA A 146 2.82 40.15 12.21
CA ALA A 146 2.64 39.70 13.60
C ALA A 146 2.88 38.18 13.72
N VAL A 147 4.13 37.83 14.06
CA VAL A 147 4.50 36.93 15.17
C VAL A 147 3.43 35.93 15.64
N GLN A 148 3.57 34.65 15.27
CA GLN A 148 3.59 33.49 16.18
C GLN A 148 3.74 32.16 15.41
N ASP A 149 4.53 31.27 16.02
CA ASP A 149 4.73 29.84 15.72
C ASP A 149 5.59 29.45 14.52
N THR A 150 6.87 29.83 14.64
CA THR A 150 8.00 29.13 14.03
C THR A 150 8.18 27.73 14.65
N GLU A 151 7.24 26.81 14.40
CA GLU A 151 7.44 25.36 14.63
C GLU A 151 7.00 24.48 13.44
N ALA A 152 6.49 25.05 12.34
CA ALA A 152 5.87 24.29 11.27
C ALA A 152 6.70 24.10 9.97
N THR A 153 8.01 24.35 9.97
CA THR A 153 8.78 24.40 8.70
C THR A 153 9.97 23.44 8.59
N SER A 154 9.96 22.31 9.31
CA SER A 154 10.94 21.24 9.03
C SER A 154 10.49 19.82 9.33
N GLN A 155 9.20 19.50 9.17
CA GLN A 155 8.80 18.10 9.08
C GLN A 155 9.31 17.52 7.75
N ARG A 156 10.56 17.02 7.78
CA ARG A 156 11.14 16.10 6.80
C ARG A 156 10.02 15.22 6.29
N ARG A 157 9.90 15.11 4.97
CA ARG A 157 8.97 14.22 4.25
C ARG A 157 9.21 12.78 4.75
N ARG A 158 8.67 12.44 5.92
CA ARG A 158 8.77 11.12 6.52
C ARG A 158 8.10 10.18 5.53
N PHE A 159 8.75 9.07 5.22
CA PHE A 159 8.10 7.94 4.54
C PHE A 159 6.82 7.65 5.32
N SER A 160 5.67 8.00 4.74
CA SER A 160 4.38 7.72 5.33
C SER A 160 3.85 6.49 4.63
N LEU A 161 3.95 5.34 5.31
CA LEU A 161 3.43 4.08 4.83
C LEU A 161 1.93 4.20 4.48
N ALA A 162 1.17 4.96 5.28
CA ALA A 162 -0.22 5.29 5.01
C ALA A 162 -0.40 6.03 3.67
N GLY A 163 0.40 7.07 3.43
CA GLY A 163 0.35 7.82 2.16
C GLY A 163 0.79 6.97 0.95
N MET A 164 1.78 6.09 1.11
CA MET A 164 2.22 5.19 0.03
C MET A 164 1.15 4.16 -0.29
N THR A 165 0.52 3.58 0.73
CA THR A 165 -0.54 2.58 0.56
C THR A 165 -1.78 3.19 -0.06
N GLU A 166 -2.19 4.37 0.43
CA GLU A 166 -3.29 5.12 -0.18
C GLU A 166 -3.00 5.48 -1.65
N ALA A 167 -1.76 5.86 -1.97
CA ALA A 167 -1.35 6.11 -3.35
C ALA A 167 -1.39 4.84 -4.22
N LEU A 168 -1.08 3.67 -3.64
CA LEU A 168 -1.15 2.38 -4.33
C LEU A 168 -2.61 2.01 -4.67
N PHE A 169 -3.54 2.23 -3.75
CA PHE A 169 -4.98 2.00 -3.99
C PHE A 169 -5.64 3.07 -4.86
N SER A 170 -5.17 4.32 -4.81
CA SER A 170 -5.73 5.44 -5.58
C SER A 170 -5.04 5.71 -6.91
N GLY A 171 -4.07 4.85 -7.29
CA GLY A 171 -3.50 4.83 -8.62
C GLY A 171 -4.50 4.31 -9.67
N SER A 172 -4.00 3.63 -10.69
CA SER A 172 -4.88 2.88 -11.60
C SER A 172 -5.63 1.80 -10.79
N THR A 173 -6.96 1.80 -10.86
CA THR A 173 -7.83 0.82 -10.18
C THR A 173 -7.54 -0.62 -10.61
N LEU A 174 -6.86 -0.81 -11.75
CA LEU A 174 -6.52 -2.12 -12.30
C LEU A 174 -5.13 -2.61 -11.88
N ASN A 175 -4.13 -1.71 -11.74
CA ASN A 175 -2.73 -2.13 -11.62
C ASN A 175 -2.47 -2.99 -10.37
N LEU A 176 -3.03 -2.60 -9.21
CA LEU A 176 -2.82 -3.32 -7.96
C LEU A 176 -3.53 -4.68 -7.96
N PRO A 177 -4.84 -4.81 -8.29
CA PRO A 177 -5.48 -6.11 -8.46
C PRO A 177 -4.78 -7.02 -9.46
N THR A 178 -4.35 -6.49 -10.62
CA THR A 178 -3.62 -7.28 -11.62
C THR A 178 -2.28 -7.77 -11.10
N SER A 179 -1.54 -6.96 -10.34
CA SER A 179 -0.28 -7.40 -9.72
C SER A 179 -0.48 -8.51 -8.71
N ILE A 180 -1.56 -8.46 -7.91
CA ILE A 180 -1.91 -9.52 -6.95
C ILE A 180 -2.27 -10.79 -7.74
N PHE A 181 -3.19 -10.68 -8.69
CA PHE A 181 -3.59 -11.81 -9.55
C PHE A 181 -2.37 -12.46 -10.24
N ALA A 182 -1.50 -11.65 -10.85
CA ALA A 182 -0.28 -12.14 -11.51
C ALA A 182 0.66 -12.85 -10.54
N GLY A 183 0.81 -12.34 -9.31
CA GLY A 183 1.61 -12.99 -8.27
C GLY A 183 1.02 -14.34 -7.84
N ALA A 184 -0.31 -14.44 -7.68
CA ALA A 184 -0.98 -15.71 -7.39
C ALA A 184 -0.79 -16.71 -8.54
N VAL A 185 -0.98 -16.29 -9.78
CA VAL A 185 -0.78 -17.13 -10.97
C VAL A 185 0.68 -17.57 -11.11
N ALA A 186 1.65 -16.71 -10.78
CA ALA A 186 3.05 -17.10 -10.75
C ALA A 186 3.31 -18.23 -9.73
N LEU A 187 2.71 -18.17 -8.54
CA LEU A 187 2.79 -19.27 -7.56
C LEU A 187 2.18 -20.57 -8.08
N VAL A 188 1.06 -20.49 -8.80
CA VAL A 188 0.42 -21.64 -9.47
C VAL A 188 1.35 -22.26 -10.52
N PHE A 189 2.05 -21.44 -11.32
CA PHE A 189 3.04 -21.97 -12.28
C PHE A 189 4.25 -22.57 -11.58
N ILE A 190 4.77 -21.94 -10.54
CA ILE A 190 5.91 -22.48 -9.78
C ILE A 190 5.51 -23.82 -9.15
N SER A 191 4.30 -23.94 -8.59
CA SER A 191 3.81 -25.20 -8.02
C SER A 191 3.65 -26.30 -9.08
N TYR A 192 3.28 -25.93 -10.31
CA TYR A 192 3.28 -26.83 -11.46
C TYR A 192 4.67 -27.37 -11.78
N PHE A 193 5.66 -26.47 -11.94
CA PHE A 193 7.04 -26.86 -12.25
C PHE A 193 7.71 -27.68 -11.13
N LEU A 194 7.32 -27.47 -9.88
CA LEU A 194 7.77 -28.24 -8.73
C LEU A 194 7.00 -29.56 -8.53
N GLY A 195 6.01 -29.88 -9.38
CA GLY A 195 5.24 -31.12 -9.28
C GLY A 195 4.27 -31.19 -8.09
N ILE A 196 4.01 -30.08 -7.40
CA ILE A 196 3.18 -30.02 -6.17
C ILE A 196 1.75 -29.50 -6.39
N HIS A 197 1.39 -29.23 -7.64
CA HIS A 197 0.10 -28.67 -8.02
C HIS A 197 -1.08 -29.65 -7.82
N ASP A 198 -0.92 -30.90 -8.25
CA ASP A 198 -1.96 -31.94 -8.23
C ASP A 198 -1.42 -33.22 -7.57
N ILE A 199 -1.37 -33.21 -6.24
CA ILE A 199 -0.84 -34.29 -5.41
C ILE A 199 -1.98 -34.90 -4.59
N THR A 200 -1.99 -36.22 -4.53
CA THR A 200 -2.76 -37.00 -3.55
C THR A 200 -1.87 -37.58 -2.46
N SER A 201 -2.36 -37.60 -1.22
CA SER A 201 -1.76 -38.29 -0.09
C SER A 201 -2.33 -39.69 0.02
N GLU A 202 -1.48 -40.70 0.01
CA GLU A 202 -1.83 -42.09 0.29
C GLU A 202 -1.58 -42.34 1.79
N LEU A 203 -2.60 -42.19 2.62
CA LEU A 203 -2.53 -42.73 3.99
C LEU A 203 -2.85 -44.23 3.92
N PRO A 204 -2.20 -45.11 4.71
CA PRO A 204 -2.40 -46.56 4.64
C PRO A 204 -3.84 -47.06 4.82
N GLU A 205 -4.75 -46.25 5.36
CA GLU A 205 -6.14 -46.61 5.66
C GLU A 205 -7.18 -45.65 5.05
N ASP A 206 -6.78 -44.62 4.29
CA ASP A 206 -7.67 -43.52 3.84
C ASP A 206 -7.70 -43.45 2.30
N PRO A 207 -8.83 -43.11 1.65
CA PRO A 207 -8.85 -42.87 0.22
C PRO A 207 -7.86 -41.77 -0.15
N THR A 208 -7.27 -41.87 -1.36
CA THR A 208 -6.25 -40.95 -1.86
C THR A 208 -6.71 -39.48 -1.74
N LYS A 209 -6.18 -38.74 -0.76
CA LYS A 209 -6.68 -37.42 -0.41
C LYS A 209 -5.98 -36.32 -1.20
N GLN A 210 -6.75 -35.44 -1.84
CA GLN A 210 -6.23 -34.32 -2.62
C GLN A 210 -5.62 -33.24 -1.72
N VAL A 211 -4.31 -33.05 -1.83
CA VAL A 211 -3.54 -32.12 -0.98
C VAL A 211 -2.69 -31.13 -1.79
N GLY A 212 -2.67 -31.29 -3.12
CA GLY A 212 -1.96 -30.42 -4.05
C GLY A 212 -2.39 -28.96 -3.98
N PHE A 213 -1.53 -28.06 -4.47
CA PHE A 213 -1.74 -26.61 -4.44
C PHE A 213 -3.05 -26.17 -5.13
N PHE A 214 -3.48 -26.87 -6.19
CA PHE A 214 -4.73 -26.57 -6.90
C PHE A 214 -5.97 -26.86 -6.06
N TRP A 215 -5.87 -27.84 -5.16
CA TRP A 215 -6.98 -28.27 -4.30
C TRP A 215 -7.08 -27.46 -3.01
N ALA A 216 -6.28 -26.41 -2.87
CA ALA A 216 -6.28 -25.52 -1.71
C ALA A 216 -7.13 -24.25 -2.00
N PRO A 217 -8.37 -24.15 -1.48
CA PRO A 217 -9.22 -22.97 -1.70
C PRO A 217 -8.61 -21.67 -1.19
N ASN A 218 -7.78 -21.74 -0.13
CA ASN A 218 -7.09 -20.56 0.38
C ASN A 218 -6.04 -20.02 -0.58
N TRP A 219 -5.65 -20.75 -1.63
CA TRP A 219 -4.81 -20.24 -2.72
C TRP A 219 -5.64 -19.94 -3.95
N MET A 220 -6.37 -20.93 -4.45
CA MET A 220 -7.07 -20.83 -5.73
C MET A 220 -8.31 -19.93 -5.68
N VAL A 221 -9.03 -19.88 -4.56
CA VAL A 221 -10.21 -19.00 -4.45
C VAL A 221 -9.82 -17.67 -3.83
N VAL A 222 -9.07 -17.68 -2.73
CA VAL A 222 -8.71 -16.45 -2.01
C VAL A 222 -7.76 -15.59 -2.82
N PHE A 223 -6.57 -16.09 -3.20
CA PHE A 223 -5.54 -15.23 -3.79
C PHE A 223 -5.71 -14.98 -5.29
N VAL A 224 -6.34 -15.90 -6.02
CA VAL A 224 -6.60 -15.72 -7.46
C VAL A 224 -7.89 -14.93 -7.70
N VAL A 225 -8.94 -15.09 -6.87
CA VAL A 225 -10.26 -14.49 -7.15
C VAL A 225 -10.65 -13.43 -6.12
N LEU A 226 -10.84 -13.82 -4.86
CA LEU A 226 -11.44 -12.93 -3.85
C LEU A 226 -10.55 -11.74 -3.49
N MET A 227 -9.24 -11.95 -3.41
CA MET A 227 -8.27 -10.92 -3.04
C MET A 227 -8.15 -9.83 -4.11
N PRO A 228 -7.93 -10.12 -5.40
CA PRO A 228 -7.99 -9.10 -6.45
C PRO A 228 -9.34 -8.35 -6.50
N LEU A 229 -10.46 -9.06 -6.36
CA LEU A 229 -11.79 -8.44 -6.34
C LEU A 229 -11.96 -7.48 -5.15
N PHE A 230 -11.52 -7.88 -3.96
CA PHE A 230 -11.56 -7.04 -2.76
C PHE A 230 -10.80 -5.74 -2.98
N ILE A 231 -9.57 -5.87 -3.49
CA ILE A 231 -8.70 -4.73 -3.75
C ILE A 231 -9.28 -3.80 -4.82
N THR A 232 -9.93 -4.37 -5.84
CA THR A 232 -10.64 -3.62 -6.88
C THR A 232 -11.76 -2.79 -6.26
N PHE A 233 -12.62 -3.39 -5.44
CA PHE A 233 -13.72 -2.66 -4.81
C PHE A 233 -13.26 -1.57 -3.83
N VAL A 234 -12.18 -1.82 -3.08
CA VAL A 234 -11.59 -0.78 -2.23
C VAL A 234 -11.02 0.36 -3.09
N ALA A 235 -10.30 0.05 -4.17
CA ALA A 235 -9.72 1.04 -5.07
C ALA A 235 -10.79 1.89 -5.76
N GLU A 236 -11.85 1.27 -6.29
CA GLU A 236 -12.98 1.94 -6.91
C GLU A 236 -13.71 2.84 -5.91
N LEU A 237 -14.00 2.34 -4.71
CA LEU A 237 -14.69 3.11 -3.69
C LEU A 237 -13.83 4.30 -3.21
N LEU A 238 -12.53 4.10 -3.07
CA LEU A 238 -11.58 5.16 -2.74
C LEU A 238 -11.49 6.22 -3.84
N ALA A 239 -11.44 5.79 -5.11
CA ALA A 239 -11.43 6.69 -6.26
C ALA A 239 -12.73 7.50 -6.33
N TYR A 240 -13.88 6.86 -6.13
CA TYR A 240 -15.18 7.53 -6.03
C TYR A 240 -15.17 8.59 -4.92
N TRP A 241 -14.72 8.23 -3.71
CA TRP A 241 -14.69 9.14 -2.57
C TRP A 241 -13.82 10.37 -2.86
N LYS A 242 -12.59 10.16 -3.32
CA LYS A 242 -11.61 11.24 -3.55
C LYS A 242 -12.00 12.19 -4.68
N ASN A 243 -12.58 11.66 -5.75
CA ASN A 243 -12.83 12.43 -6.97
C ASN A 243 -14.22 13.07 -6.96
N ASN A 244 -15.22 12.37 -6.41
CA ASN A 244 -16.63 12.77 -6.55
C ASN A 244 -17.34 12.89 -5.19
N GLY A 245 -17.42 11.78 -4.44
CA GLY A 245 -18.31 11.68 -3.27
C GLY A 245 -18.02 12.71 -2.20
N ARG A 246 -16.74 12.95 -1.89
CA ARG A 246 -16.31 13.91 -0.86
C ARG A 246 -16.59 15.36 -1.26
N ALA A 247 -16.24 15.74 -2.49
CA ALA A 247 -16.46 17.10 -2.99
C ALA A 247 -17.96 17.44 -3.11
N GLN A 248 -18.78 16.47 -3.53
CA GLN A 248 -20.24 16.63 -3.54
C GLN A 248 -20.79 16.81 -2.13
N LEU A 249 -20.31 16.02 -1.17
CA LEU A 249 -20.72 16.16 0.23
C LEU A 249 -20.32 17.53 0.81
N GLU A 250 -19.10 17.99 0.56
CA GLU A 250 -18.60 19.30 1.00
C GLU A 250 -19.46 20.44 0.43
N ALA A 251 -19.80 20.39 -0.87
CA ALA A 251 -20.67 21.36 -1.52
C ALA A 251 -22.07 21.41 -0.89
N LEU A 252 -22.67 20.25 -0.60
CA LEU A 252 -24.00 20.14 0.04
C LEU A 252 -23.99 20.54 1.52
N CYS A 253 -22.83 20.49 2.16
CA CYS A 253 -22.61 20.86 3.54
C CYS A 253 -22.14 22.32 3.70
N GLY A 254 -21.97 23.07 2.60
CA GLY A 254 -21.50 24.46 2.62
C GLY A 254 -20.04 24.61 3.09
N ARG A 255 -19.23 23.56 3.00
CA ARG A 255 -17.81 23.56 3.39
C ARG A 255 -16.90 23.62 2.17
N MET A 256 -15.84 24.41 2.27
CA MET A 256 -14.71 24.41 1.33
C MET A 256 -13.42 23.98 2.03
N ASP A 257 -13.47 22.93 2.86
CA ASP A 257 -12.25 22.33 3.38
C ASP A 257 -11.51 21.64 2.22
N GLY A 258 -10.35 22.16 1.83
CA GLY A 258 -9.62 21.69 0.67
C GLY A 258 -9.21 20.21 0.72
N ARG A 259 -8.78 19.66 -0.43
CA ARG A 259 -8.27 18.28 -0.63
C ARG A 259 -7.20 17.83 0.38
N ASP A 260 -6.57 18.76 1.09
CA ASP A 260 -5.54 18.52 2.10
C ASP A 260 -6.06 17.82 3.37
N SER A 261 -7.35 17.96 3.70
CA SER A 261 -7.94 17.37 4.93
C SER A 261 -8.04 15.83 4.87
N TRP A 262 -8.38 15.24 3.71
CA TRP A 262 -8.30 13.78 3.50
C TRP A 262 -6.88 13.25 3.73
N THR A 263 -5.90 13.92 3.11
CA THR A 263 -4.50 13.53 3.21
C THR A 263 -4.00 13.63 4.65
N LEU A 264 -4.45 14.63 5.40
CA LEU A 264 -4.16 14.78 6.82
C LEU A 264 -4.81 13.67 7.65
N ASN A 265 -6.06 13.31 7.36
CA ASN A 265 -6.78 12.23 8.05
C ASN A 265 -6.08 10.88 7.86
N ILE A 266 -5.63 10.56 6.65
CA ILE A 266 -4.84 9.35 6.39
C ILE A 266 -3.49 9.36 7.13
N LYS A 267 -2.82 10.52 7.20
CA LYS A 267 -1.58 10.65 7.98
C LYS A 267 -1.81 10.44 9.48
N LYS A 268 -2.95 10.88 10.04
CA LYS A 268 -3.31 10.60 11.44
C LYS A 268 -3.45 9.10 11.71
N SER A 269 -3.94 8.34 10.74
CA SER A 269 -4.04 6.88 10.82
C SER A 269 -2.72 6.14 10.56
N SER A 270 -1.57 6.83 10.42
CA SER A 270 -0.30 6.18 10.06
C SER A 270 0.16 5.11 11.05
N TYR A 271 -0.20 5.23 12.32
CA TYR A 271 0.10 4.20 13.31
C TYR A 271 -0.59 2.86 12.97
N ALA A 272 -1.87 2.88 12.58
CA ALA A 272 -2.61 1.67 12.24
C ALA A 272 -1.99 0.93 11.03
N PHE A 273 -1.58 1.67 9.99
CA PHE A 273 -0.90 1.08 8.83
C PHE A 273 0.43 0.42 9.21
N TRP A 274 1.24 1.06 10.07
CA TRP A 274 2.49 0.49 10.54
C TRP A 274 2.27 -0.75 11.42
N SER A 275 1.32 -0.69 12.36
CA SER A 275 1.00 -1.83 13.23
C SER A 275 0.57 -3.04 12.42
N VAL A 276 -0.34 -2.86 11.46
CA VAL A 276 -0.78 -3.95 10.58
C VAL A 276 0.36 -4.46 9.70
N PHE A 277 1.17 -3.57 9.12
CA PHE A 277 2.34 -3.98 8.33
C PHE A 277 3.30 -4.87 9.11
N LEU A 278 3.66 -4.46 10.32
CA LEU A 278 4.57 -5.22 11.17
C LEU A 278 3.96 -6.56 11.56
N ILE A 279 2.68 -6.59 11.95
CA ILE A 279 2.00 -7.85 12.29
C ILE A 279 1.92 -8.78 11.08
N CYS A 280 1.55 -8.29 9.90
CA CYS A 280 1.49 -9.10 8.69
C CYS A 280 2.87 -9.66 8.32
N ILE A 281 3.91 -8.83 8.24
CA ILE A 281 5.24 -9.27 7.82
C ILE A 281 5.89 -10.19 8.86
N PHE A 282 5.93 -9.79 10.13
CA PHE A 282 6.67 -10.53 11.16
C PHE A 282 5.88 -11.71 11.72
N PHE A 283 4.60 -11.53 12.08
CA PHE A 283 3.81 -12.62 12.64
C PHE A 283 3.26 -13.54 11.54
N ALA A 284 2.49 -13.00 10.59
CA ALA A 284 1.84 -13.82 9.57
C ALA A 284 2.79 -14.32 8.48
N GLY A 285 3.84 -13.55 8.16
CA GLY A 285 4.89 -13.97 7.23
C GLY A 285 5.91 -14.85 7.93
N VAL A 286 6.83 -14.22 8.68
CA VAL A 286 8.04 -14.88 9.18
C VAL A 286 7.74 -15.92 10.26
N PHE A 287 7.06 -15.55 11.34
CA PHE A 287 6.85 -16.44 12.48
C PHE A 287 5.97 -17.64 12.13
N GLN A 288 4.87 -17.42 11.40
CA GLN A 288 4.02 -18.50 10.91
C GLN A 288 4.75 -19.40 9.91
N TRP A 289 5.54 -18.85 8.98
CA TRP A 289 6.33 -19.68 8.07
C TRP A 289 7.36 -20.53 8.82
N ILE A 290 8.09 -19.94 9.77
CA ILE A 290 9.07 -20.68 10.58
C ILE A 290 8.40 -21.84 11.33
N SER A 291 7.28 -21.55 12.00
CA SER A 291 6.63 -22.49 12.90
C SER A 291 5.84 -23.59 12.16
N ILE A 292 5.18 -23.25 11.05
CA ILE A 292 4.27 -24.14 10.32
C ILE A 292 4.99 -24.87 9.17
N ARG A 293 6.05 -24.28 8.59
CA ARG A 293 6.73 -24.82 7.40
C ARG A 293 8.18 -25.17 7.66
N LEU A 294 9.01 -24.18 7.99
CA LEU A 294 10.46 -24.37 8.07
C LEU A 294 10.85 -25.43 9.09
N LEU A 295 10.41 -25.30 10.35
CA LEU A 295 10.79 -26.24 11.41
C LEU A 295 10.27 -27.66 11.14
N PRO A 296 9.01 -27.87 10.72
CA PRO A 296 8.54 -29.20 10.33
C PRO A 296 9.33 -29.84 9.18
N LEU A 297 9.64 -29.08 8.14
CA LEU A 297 10.42 -29.56 6.98
C LEU A 297 11.86 -29.92 7.36
N LEU A 298 12.49 -29.13 8.22
CA LEU A 298 13.85 -29.42 8.71
C LEU A 298 13.89 -30.62 9.67
N ARG A 299 12.84 -30.85 10.43
CA ARG A 299 12.75 -31.95 11.41
C ARG A 299 12.17 -33.24 10.83
N GLY A 300 11.60 -33.19 9.63
CA GLY A 300 10.93 -34.33 8.98
C GLY A 300 9.68 -34.81 9.73
N ARG A 301 9.01 -33.95 10.51
CA ARG A 301 7.77 -34.28 11.26
C ARG A 301 6.88 -33.05 11.36
N SER A 302 5.57 -33.23 11.24
CA SER A 302 4.57 -32.15 11.29
C SER A 302 3.44 -32.51 12.26
N ASP A 303 3.09 -31.58 13.15
CA ASP A 303 1.88 -31.66 13.99
C ASP A 303 0.63 -31.07 13.29
N TYR A 304 0.78 -30.64 12.03
CA TYR A 304 -0.25 -30.04 11.20
C TYR A 304 -0.72 -31.02 10.12
N PRO A 305 -1.99 -30.90 9.65
CA PRO A 305 -2.48 -31.70 8.54
C PRO A 305 -1.56 -31.59 7.33
N MET A 306 -1.38 -32.71 6.63
CA MET A 306 -0.54 -32.72 5.44
C MET A 306 -1.19 -31.89 4.33
N ASP A 307 -0.39 -31.03 3.69
CA ASP A 307 -0.75 -30.37 2.45
C ASP A 307 0.46 -30.28 1.50
N TRP A 308 0.29 -29.66 0.34
CA TRP A 308 1.34 -29.38 -0.64
C TRP A 308 2.63 -28.76 -0.05
N GLY A 309 2.53 -28.04 1.07
CA GLY A 309 3.66 -27.35 1.69
C GLY A 309 4.42 -28.19 2.71
N SER A 310 3.91 -29.37 3.07
CA SER A 310 4.55 -30.33 3.97
C SER A 310 4.76 -31.71 3.34
N ILE A 311 4.37 -31.90 2.06
CA ILE A 311 4.44 -33.17 1.35
C ILE A 311 5.86 -33.75 1.28
N ALA A 312 6.90 -32.91 1.24
CA ALA A 312 8.31 -33.32 1.22
C ALA A 312 8.70 -34.22 2.42
N ILE A 313 7.93 -34.17 3.52
CA ILE A 313 8.17 -35.00 4.71
C ILE A 313 7.85 -36.47 4.43
N GLN A 314 6.81 -36.75 3.65
CA GLN A 314 6.34 -38.12 3.38
C GLN A 314 6.72 -38.61 1.98
N ARG A 315 6.73 -37.70 1.00
CA ARG A 315 7.09 -37.98 -0.40
C ARG A 315 8.27 -37.10 -0.86
N PRO A 316 9.48 -37.34 -0.35
CA PRO A 316 10.68 -36.62 -0.79
C PRO A 316 11.07 -36.94 -2.24
N ASP A 317 10.48 -37.98 -2.83
CA ASP A 317 10.58 -38.35 -4.24
C ASP A 317 9.89 -37.35 -5.18
N VAL A 318 8.86 -36.64 -4.71
CA VAL A 318 8.14 -35.64 -5.51
C VAL A 318 8.80 -34.26 -5.42
N ILE A 319 9.17 -33.83 -4.21
CA ILE A 319 9.82 -32.53 -3.97
C ILE A 319 10.79 -32.65 -2.81
N THR A 320 11.97 -32.07 -2.96
CA THR A 320 12.98 -32.09 -1.90
C THR A 320 12.65 -31.08 -0.79
N ALA A 321 13.13 -31.33 0.44
CA ALA A 321 12.90 -30.41 1.55
C ALA A 321 13.39 -28.97 1.27
N PRO A 322 14.59 -28.73 0.67
CA PRO A 322 15.03 -27.37 0.33
C PRO A 322 14.11 -26.66 -0.68
N GLU A 323 13.61 -27.37 -1.69
CA GLU A 323 12.68 -26.81 -2.69
C GLU A 323 11.34 -26.44 -2.04
N ALA A 324 10.81 -27.32 -1.18
CA ALA A 324 9.58 -27.05 -0.43
C ALA A 324 9.75 -25.85 0.53
N ILE A 325 10.92 -25.73 1.19
CA ILE A 325 11.24 -24.57 2.03
C ILE A 325 11.26 -23.29 1.19
N GLY A 326 11.94 -23.30 0.04
CA GLY A 326 12.02 -22.15 -0.86
C GLY A 326 10.65 -21.71 -1.38
N PHE A 327 9.86 -22.66 -1.87
CA PHE A 327 8.51 -22.38 -2.37
C PHE A 327 7.59 -21.83 -1.28
N THR A 328 7.54 -22.48 -0.11
CA THR A 328 6.71 -22.03 1.01
C THR A 328 7.15 -20.67 1.54
N ALA A 329 8.44 -20.32 1.50
CA ALA A 329 8.92 -19.00 1.89
C ALA A 329 8.36 -17.91 0.96
N ILE A 330 8.43 -18.13 -0.36
CA ILE A 330 7.88 -17.20 -1.36
C ILE A 330 6.37 -17.09 -1.21
N ALA A 331 5.68 -18.22 -1.01
CA ALA A 331 4.24 -18.25 -0.80
C ALA A 331 3.83 -17.45 0.45
N TYR A 332 4.51 -17.62 1.58
CA TYR A 332 4.21 -16.88 2.81
C TYR A 332 4.57 -15.39 2.72
N LEU A 333 5.62 -15.03 1.98
CA LEU A 333 5.94 -13.63 1.69
C LEU A 333 4.86 -12.97 0.84
N TYR A 334 4.39 -13.66 -0.20
CA TYR A 334 3.29 -13.19 -1.03
C TYR A 334 1.99 -13.05 -0.21
N MET A 335 1.68 -14.06 0.60
CA MET A 335 0.53 -14.09 1.50
C MET A 335 0.54 -12.90 2.47
N CYS A 336 1.66 -12.61 3.13
CA CYS A 336 1.73 -11.53 4.12
C CYS A 336 1.62 -10.15 3.49
N VAL A 337 2.15 -9.94 2.29
CA VAL A 337 1.95 -8.71 1.51
C VAL A 337 0.48 -8.54 1.12
N CYS A 338 -0.18 -9.62 0.66
CA CYS A 338 -1.59 -9.58 0.32
C CYS A 338 -2.48 -9.29 1.54
N PHE A 339 -2.24 -9.93 2.67
CA PHE A 339 -2.99 -9.64 3.90
C PHE A 339 -2.73 -8.25 4.44
N TYR A 340 -1.51 -7.72 4.29
CA TYR A 340 -1.23 -6.33 4.61
C TYR A 340 -2.13 -5.40 3.78
N LEU A 341 -2.18 -5.59 2.45
CA LEU A 341 -3.04 -4.79 1.57
C LEU A 341 -4.52 -4.96 1.90
N PHE A 342 -4.95 -6.18 2.22
CA PHE A 342 -6.31 -6.48 2.65
C PHE A 342 -6.73 -5.67 3.89
N PHE A 343 -5.93 -5.72 4.96
CA PHE A 343 -6.20 -4.95 6.18
C PHE A 343 -6.03 -3.45 5.98
N ALA A 344 -5.06 -3.02 5.17
CA ALA A 344 -4.91 -1.62 4.77
C ALA A 344 -6.16 -1.11 4.04
N GLY A 345 -6.78 -1.93 3.19
CA GLY A 345 -8.05 -1.63 2.55
C GLY A 345 -9.15 -1.39 3.59
N PHE A 346 -9.27 -2.23 4.61
CA PHE A 346 -10.21 -2.01 5.71
C PHE A 346 -9.92 -0.74 6.52
N ILE A 347 -8.65 -0.40 6.76
CA ILE A 347 -8.28 0.88 7.39
C ILE A 347 -8.74 2.06 6.53
N LEU A 348 -8.60 1.98 5.21
CA LEU A 348 -9.07 3.02 4.29
C LEU A 348 -10.60 3.15 4.31
N LEU A 349 -11.33 2.03 4.31
CA LEU A 349 -12.80 2.02 4.43
C LEU A 349 -13.26 2.64 5.76
N TYR A 350 -12.59 2.30 6.86
CA TYR A 350 -12.84 2.89 8.17
C TYR A 350 -12.60 4.41 8.16
N ALA A 351 -11.46 4.85 7.62
CA ALA A 351 -11.11 6.26 7.52
C ALA A 351 -12.12 7.04 6.66
N MET A 352 -12.60 6.44 5.57
CA MET A 352 -13.62 7.01 4.69
C MET A 352 -14.96 7.21 5.41
N ALA A 353 -15.44 6.20 6.14
CA ALA A 353 -16.67 6.32 6.92
C ALA A 353 -16.56 7.40 8.02
N GLN A 354 -15.38 7.51 8.64
CA GLN A 354 -15.10 8.56 9.61
C GLN A 354 -15.04 9.96 8.97
N ASP A 355 -14.42 10.07 7.79
CA ASP A 355 -14.34 11.31 7.02
C ASP A 355 -15.72 11.81 6.65
N PHE A 356 -16.59 10.92 6.12
CA PHE A 356 -18.00 11.22 5.83
C PHE A 356 -18.72 11.82 7.05
N ARG A 357 -18.62 11.16 8.21
CA ARG A 357 -19.27 11.64 9.44
C ARG A 357 -18.74 13.01 9.86
N SER A 358 -17.44 13.24 9.73
CA SER A 358 -16.83 14.51 10.15
C SER A 358 -17.30 15.70 9.30
N VAL A 359 -17.44 15.50 7.99
CA VAL A 359 -17.99 16.53 7.08
C VAL A 359 -19.48 16.75 7.34
N HIS A 360 -20.26 15.67 7.53
CA HIS A 360 -21.70 15.78 7.76
C HIS A 360 -22.06 16.43 9.10
N VAL A 361 -21.43 16.03 10.22
CA VAL A 361 -21.81 16.56 11.56
C VAL A 361 -21.59 18.06 11.65
N ALA A 362 -20.59 18.57 10.96
CA ALA A 362 -20.26 19.98 10.97
C ALA A 362 -21.29 20.90 10.27
N SER A 363 -22.23 20.35 9.49
CA SER A 363 -23.19 21.13 8.70
C SER A 363 -24.64 21.02 9.20
N SER A 364 -24.88 20.41 10.37
CA SER A 364 -26.20 19.92 10.81
C SER A 364 -27.26 20.99 11.11
N HIS A 365 -26.95 22.28 11.06
CA HIS A 365 -27.85 23.34 11.52
C HIS A 365 -28.74 23.99 10.45
N THR A 366 -28.56 23.73 9.14
CA THR A 366 -29.32 24.47 8.10
C THR A 366 -29.45 23.70 6.77
N GLN A 367 -29.93 22.45 6.79
CA GLN A 367 -29.90 21.60 5.58
C GLN A 367 -31.30 21.40 4.96
N ALA A 368 -31.43 21.72 3.67
CA ALA A 368 -32.69 21.58 2.94
C ALA A 368 -33.03 20.09 2.66
N ILE A 369 -34.32 19.79 2.44
CA ILE A 369 -34.80 18.43 2.16
C ILE A 369 -34.11 17.81 0.92
N ARG A 370 -33.81 18.63 -0.10
CA ARG A 370 -33.12 18.20 -1.33
C ARG A 370 -31.69 17.74 -1.05
N ASP A 371 -30.96 18.52 -0.26
CA ASP A 371 -29.56 18.21 0.12
C ASP A 371 -29.51 16.93 0.93
N ARG A 372 -30.48 16.72 1.83
CA ARG A 372 -30.59 15.49 2.63
C ARG A 372 -30.76 14.23 1.77
N ARG A 373 -31.51 14.31 0.66
CA ARG A 373 -31.66 13.17 -0.26
C ARG A 373 -30.34 12.84 -0.95
N GLN A 374 -29.64 13.84 -1.46
CA GLN A 374 -28.35 13.64 -2.14
C GLN A 374 -27.26 13.14 -1.19
N ILE A 375 -27.23 13.62 0.06
CA ILE A 375 -26.33 13.12 1.10
C ILE A 375 -26.60 11.64 1.41
N ASN A 376 -27.88 11.24 1.50
CA ASN A 376 -28.24 9.84 1.67
C ASN A 376 -27.80 8.97 0.48
N GLU A 377 -27.86 9.49 -0.75
CA GLU A 377 -27.37 8.76 -1.94
C GLU A 377 -25.86 8.54 -1.88
N ILE A 378 -25.08 9.55 -1.48
CA ILE A 378 -23.63 9.41 -1.24
C ILE A 378 -23.37 8.37 -0.14
N ALA A 379 -24.08 8.46 0.98
CA ALA A 379 -23.95 7.54 2.10
C ALA A 379 -24.27 6.08 1.70
N VAL A 380 -25.29 5.87 0.87
CA VAL A 380 -25.64 4.54 0.34
C VAL A 380 -24.57 4.01 -0.60
N ASN A 381 -23.99 4.84 -1.47
CA ASN A 381 -22.91 4.41 -2.35
C ASN A 381 -21.69 3.97 -1.55
N VAL A 382 -21.32 4.74 -0.51
CA VAL A 382 -20.23 4.37 0.40
C VAL A 382 -20.56 3.08 1.16
N LEU A 383 -21.77 2.96 1.72
CA LEU A 383 -22.19 1.77 2.46
C LEU A 383 -22.22 0.53 1.56
N ASN A 384 -22.71 0.63 0.32
CA ASN A 384 -22.71 -0.46 -0.65
C ASN A 384 -21.30 -0.95 -0.96
N GLY A 385 -20.34 -0.03 -1.13
CA GLY A 385 -18.94 -0.38 -1.35
C GLY A 385 -18.31 -1.07 -0.13
N ILE A 386 -18.56 -0.55 1.08
CA ILE A 386 -18.12 -1.20 2.33
C ILE A 386 -18.73 -2.59 2.43
N PHE A 387 -20.05 -2.75 2.20
CA PHE A 387 -20.74 -4.02 2.24
C PHE A 387 -20.15 -5.05 1.27
N ARG A 388 -19.86 -4.69 0.02
CA ARG A 388 -19.18 -5.59 -0.94
C ARG A 388 -17.81 -6.05 -0.44
N CYS A 389 -17.03 -5.14 0.14
CA CYS A 389 -15.74 -5.47 0.75
C CYS A 389 -15.92 -6.39 1.97
N THR A 390 -16.99 -6.19 2.75
CA THR A 390 -17.35 -7.03 3.89
C THR A 390 -17.71 -8.44 3.47
N LEU A 391 -18.52 -8.61 2.43
CA LEU A 391 -18.85 -9.93 1.88
C LEU A 391 -17.59 -10.68 1.47
N LEU A 392 -16.72 -10.04 0.68
CA LEU A 392 -15.46 -10.64 0.26
C LEU A 392 -14.54 -10.99 1.44
N GLY A 393 -14.46 -10.13 2.47
CA GLY A 393 -13.67 -10.41 3.66
C GLY A 393 -14.17 -11.64 4.44
N ILE A 394 -15.50 -11.80 4.56
CA ILE A 394 -16.09 -12.98 5.21
C ILE A 394 -15.91 -14.23 4.35
N LEU A 395 -16.08 -14.15 3.03
CA LEU A 395 -15.83 -15.26 2.10
C LEU A 395 -14.37 -15.72 2.13
N ILE A 396 -13.42 -14.78 2.22
CA ILE A 396 -11.99 -15.11 2.41
C ILE A 396 -11.79 -15.92 3.70
N ALA A 397 -12.36 -15.47 4.82
CA ALA A 397 -12.26 -16.20 6.07
C ALA A 397 -12.93 -17.58 6.03
N ILE A 398 -14.06 -17.70 5.34
CA ILE A 398 -14.74 -18.98 5.09
C ILE A 398 -13.82 -19.91 4.31
N CYS A 399 -13.24 -19.49 3.17
CA CYS A 399 -12.31 -20.33 2.40
C CYS A 399 -11.09 -20.77 3.23
N MET A 400 -10.53 -19.88 4.05
CA MET A 400 -9.42 -20.24 4.95
C MET A 400 -9.82 -21.30 5.98
N LYS A 401 -11.03 -21.20 6.56
CA LYS A 401 -11.54 -22.16 7.55
C LYS A 401 -11.94 -23.48 6.88
N LEU A 402 -12.61 -23.45 5.73
CA LEU A 402 -12.99 -24.63 4.95
C LEU A 402 -11.78 -25.47 4.57
N GLN A 403 -10.68 -24.85 4.15
CA GLN A 403 -9.47 -25.61 3.85
C GLN A 403 -8.90 -26.33 5.07
N GLY A 404 -8.82 -25.64 6.22
CA GLY A 404 -8.33 -26.27 7.46
C GLY A 404 -9.22 -27.44 7.88
N ALA A 405 -10.54 -27.26 7.78
CA ALA A 405 -11.53 -28.27 8.09
C ALA A 405 -11.46 -29.49 7.14
N TYR A 406 -11.38 -29.23 5.84
CA TYR A 406 -11.20 -30.27 4.82
C TYR A 406 -9.93 -31.07 5.05
N LEU A 407 -8.79 -30.40 5.29
CA LEU A 407 -7.52 -31.11 5.52
C LEU A 407 -7.55 -31.99 6.78
N ALA A 408 -8.39 -31.67 7.76
CA ALA A 408 -8.59 -32.46 8.98
C ALA A 408 -9.62 -33.62 8.85
N SER A 409 -10.44 -33.64 7.79
CA SER A 409 -11.42 -34.72 7.53
C SER A 409 -10.78 -35.96 6.87
N SER A 410 -11.53 -37.05 6.69
CA SER A 410 -11.13 -38.26 5.96
C SER A 410 -11.52 -38.25 4.47
N ASP A 411 -12.17 -37.19 4.00
CA ASP A 411 -12.68 -37.14 2.62
C ASP A 411 -11.56 -36.96 1.59
N ALA A 412 -11.71 -37.68 0.47
CA ALA A 412 -10.73 -37.69 -0.62
C ALA A 412 -10.58 -36.33 -1.32
N ASN A 413 -11.65 -35.55 -1.45
CA ASN A 413 -11.63 -34.23 -2.09
C ASN A 413 -12.59 -33.26 -1.42
N ILE A 414 -12.34 -31.95 -1.57
CA ILE A 414 -13.10 -30.91 -0.88
C ILE A 414 -14.58 -30.86 -1.31
N ALA A 415 -14.87 -31.21 -2.57
CA ALA A 415 -16.25 -31.24 -3.06
C ALA A 415 -17.04 -32.37 -2.38
N ALA A 416 -16.46 -33.57 -2.29
CA ALA A 416 -17.05 -34.70 -1.59
C ALA A 416 -17.31 -34.37 -0.10
N TRP A 417 -16.33 -33.76 0.58
CA TRP A 417 -16.50 -33.29 1.96
C TRP A 417 -17.67 -32.32 2.10
N PHE A 418 -17.78 -31.34 1.20
CA PHE A 418 -18.86 -30.36 1.21
C PHE A 418 -20.24 -30.97 0.94
N PHE A 419 -20.33 -31.88 -0.04
CA PHE A 419 -21.58 -32.59 -0.35
C PHE A 419 -21.98 -33.54 0.76
N HIS A 420 -21.02 -34.20 1.41
CA HIS A 420 -21.30 -35.07 2.54
C HIS A 420 -21.85 -34.28 3.73
N ASP A 421 -21.29 -33.10 4.04
CA ASP A 421 -21.85 -32.20 5.05
C ASP A 421 -23.27 -31.75 4.67
N LEU A 422 -23.52 -31.37 3.41
CA LEU A 422 -24.86 -31.01 2.94
C LEU A 422 -25.86 -32.16 3.10
N ALA A 423 -25.47 -33.39 2.78
CA ALA A 423 -26.31 -34.58 2.89
C ALA A 423 -26.61 -34.96 4.36
N SER A 424 -25.69 -34.68 5.28
CA SER A 424 -25.87 -34.96 6.71
C SER A 424 -27.07 -34.21 7.33
N ALA A 425 -27.42 -33.04 6.80
CA ALA A 425 -28.60 -32.28 7.21
C ALA A 425 -29.93 -32.97 6.89
N PHE A 426 -29.93 -33.88 5.91
CA PHE A 426 -31.11 -34.64 5.47
C PHE A 426 -31.17 -36.05 6.07
N GLY A 427 -30.34 -36.33 7.09
CA GLY A 427 -30.32 -37.61 7.81
C GLY A 427 -29.62 -38.75 7.05
N ALA A 428 -28.82 -38.44 6.03
CA ALA A 428 -28.22 -39.43 5.13
C ALA A 428 -26.89 -40.03 5.60
N SER A 429 -26.31 -39.58 6.72
CA SER A 429 -25.12 -40.23 7.31
C SER A 429 -25.05 -40.00 8.81
N GLY A 430 -25.00 -41.11 9.56
CA GLY A 430 -24.85 -41.14 11.02
C GLY A 430 -23.40 -41.13 11.50
N GLU A 431 -22.45 -40.81 10.63
CA GLU A 431 -21.04 -40.67 10.99
C GLU A 431 -20.74 -39.21 11.33
N THR A 432 -20.67 -38.94 12.63
CA THR A 432 -20.07 -37.70 13.15
C THR A 432 -18.71 -37.50 12.51
N LEU A 433 -18.50 -36.37 11.81
CA LEU A 433 -17.21 -35.95 11.27
C LEU A 433 -16.09 -36.24 12.30
N THR A 434 -15.34 -37.32 12.09
CA THR A 434 -14.22 -37.71 12.93
C THR A 434 -13.09 -36.72 12.68
N MET A 435 -13.12 -35.60 13.41
CA MET A 435 -12.07 -34.61 13.38
C MET A 435 -10.83 -35.19 14.05
N THR A 436 -9.77 -35.37 13.26
CA THR A 436 -8.46 -35.73 13.78
C THR A 436 -7.91 -34.57 14.64
N ASN A 437 -7.23 -34.89 15.74
CA ASN A 437 -6.85 -33.95 16.80
C ASN A 437 -5.64 -33.06 16.42
N HIS A 438 -5.72 -32.36 15.28
CA HIS A 438 -4.64 -31.53 14.73
C HIS A 438 -4.78 -30.04 15.11
N LYS A 439 -3.65 -29.35 15.27
CA LYS A 439 -3.63 -27.89 15.46
C LYS A 439 -3.94 -27.19 14.14
N ALA A 440 -4.88 -26.24 14.14
CA ALA A 440 -5.23 -25.48 12.95
C ALA A 440 -5.10 -23.95 13.19
N PRO A 441 -3.88 -23.39 13.02
CA PRO A 441 -3.61 -21.96 13.23
C PRO A 441 -4.49 -21.03 12.39
N ASN A 442 -4.91 -21.48 11.20
CA ASN A 442 -5.78 -20.72 10.32
C ASN A 442 -7.13 -20.38 10.94
N HIS A 443 -7.62 -21.15 11.93
CA HIS A 443 -8.88 -20.81 12.63
C HIS A 443 -8.79 -19.50 13.40
N PHE A 444 -7.63 -19.19 13.99
CA PHE A 444 -7.43 -17.92 14.70
C PHE A 444 -7.30 -16.76 13.71
N THR A 445 -6.51 -16.94 12.65
CA THR A 445 -6.32 -15.89 11.62
C THR A 445 -7.63 -15.60 10.87
N SER A 446 -8.40 -16.62 10.50
CA SER A 446 -9.71 -16.45 9.85
C SER A 446 -10.72 -15.77 10.78
N LEU A 447 -10.70 -16.08 12.07
CA LEU A 447 -11.58 -15.43 13.05
C LEU A 447 -11.26 -13.94 13.17
N LEU A 448 -9.98 -13.59 13.25
CA LEU A 448 -9.53 -12.20 13.29
C LEU A 448 -10.01 -11.42 12.05
N ILE A 449 -9.95 -12.04 10.87
CA ILE A 449 -10.45 -11.45 9.63
C ILE A 449 -11.96 -11.17 9.73
N VAL A 450 -12.76 -12.13 10.20
CA VAL A 450 -14.22 -11.93 10.40
C VAL A 450 -14.48 -10.78 11.36
N LEU A 451 -13.79 -10.75 12.51
CA LEU A 451 -13.99 -9.71 13.53
C LEU A 451 -13.66 -8.31 13.00
N ILE A 452 -12.53 -8.14 12.32
CA ILE A 452 -12.13 -6.86 11.72
C ILE A 452 -13.12 -6.44 10.63
N THR A 453 -13.50 -7.39 9.76
CA THR A 453 -14.43 -7.16 8.65
C THR A 453 -15.80 -6.69 9.17
N CYS A 454 -16.34 -7.38 10.17
CA CYS A 454 -17.60 -7.00 10.83
C CYS A 454 -17.48 -5.68 11.58
N PHE A 455 -16.36 -5.43 12.27
CA PHE A 455 -16.14 -4.17 12.97
C PHE A 455 -16.17 -2.97 12.01
N VAL A 456 -15.47 -3.04 10.88
CA VAL A 456 -15.46 -1.95 9.89
C VAL A 456 -16.84 -1.77 9.26
N PHE A 457 -17.56 -2.86 8.98
CA PHE A 457 -18.93 -2.79 8.47
C PHE A 457 -19.88 -2.10 9.45
N LEU A 458 -19.91 -2.55 10.70
CA LEU A 458 -20.76 -1.98 11.75
C LEU A 458 -20.39 -0.52 12.04
N HIS A 459 -19.09 -0.20 12.01
CA HIS A 459 -18.63 1.18 12.09
C HIS A 459 -19.15 2.02 10.92
N GLY A 460 -19.08 1.51 9.68
CA GLY A 460 -19.65 2.14 8.49
C GLY A 460 -21.14 2.42 8.64
N VAL A 461 -21.92 1.42 9.05
CA VAL A 461 -23.37 1.55 9.32
C VAL A 461 -23.65 2.64 10.37
N SER A 462 -22.90 2.63 11.47
CA SER A 462 -23.06 3.61 12.56
C SER A 462 -22.70 5.04 12.12
N ARG A 463 -21.64 5.23 11.32
CA ARG A 463 -21.15 6.55 10.91
C ARG A 463 -21.94 7.18 9.76
N LEU A 464 -22.50 6.37 8.87
CA LEU A 464 -23.20 6.87 7.69
C LEU A 464 -24.66 7.31 7.99
N ASN A 465 -25.17 7.07 9.21
CA ASN A 465 -26.46 7.49 9.77
C ASN A 465 -27.56 7.75 8.72
N LEU A 466 -27.92 6.69 8.01
CA LEU A 466 -28.96 6.71 6.99
C LEU A 466 -30.31 6.92 7.68
N GLY A 467 -31.03 7.98 7.32
CA GLY A 467 -32.33 8.31 7.94
C GLY A 467 -33.34 7.15 7.92
N ALA A 468 -34.45 7.29 8.66
CA ALA A 468 -35.46 6.24 8.86
C ALA A 468 -35.97 5.57 7.55
N SER A 469 -35.95 6.28 6.42
CA SER A 469 -36.36 5.75 5.11
C SER A 469 -35.40 4.71 4.51
N MET A 470 -34.21 4.51 5.08
CA MET A 470 -33.21 3.55 4.60
C MET A 470 -32.97 2.36 5.53
N VAL A 471 -33.74 2.26 6.62
CA VAL A 471 -33.67 1.16 7.60
C VAL A 471 -33.76 -0.21 6.95
N PHE A 472 -34.70 -0.37 6.03
CA PHE A 472 -34.92 -1.65 5.36
C PHE A 472 -33.71 -2.10 4.51
N ARG A 473 -32.97 -1.17 3.89
CA ARG A 473 -31.84 -1.52 3.02
C ARG A 473 -30.63 -2.01 3.80
N TRP A 474 -30.22 -1.30 4.86
CA TRP A 474 -29.09 -1.75 5.66
C TRP A 474 -29.45 -2.94 6.56
N ALA A 475 -30.72 -3.09 6.97
CA ALA A 475 -31.19 -4.29 7.67
C ALA A 475 -30.97 -5.56 6.83
N LYS A 476 -31.24 -5.51 5.52
CA LYS A 476 -30.91 -6.63 4.61
C LYS A 476 -29.42 -6.95 4.59
N MET A 477 -28.56 -5.93 4.49
CA MET A 477 -27.11 -6.13 4.50
C MET A 477 -26.63 -6.74 5.82
N VAL A 478 -27.16 -6.27 6.96
CA VAL A 478 -26.86 -6.84 8.28
C VAL A 478 -27.32 -8.29 8.37
N ALA A 479 -28.49 -8.62 7.84
CA ALA A 479 -29.00 -9.99 7.81
C ALA A 479 -28.08 -10.93 6.99
N VAL A 480 -27.64 -10.50 5.80
CA VAL A 480 -26.71 -11.29 4.97
C VAL A 480 -25.35 -11.46 5.66
N VAL A 481 -24.80 -10.38 6.24
CA VAL A 481 -23.54 -10.45 7.01
C VAL A 481 -23.69 -11.40 8.21
N ALA A 482 -24.78 -11.29 8.97
CA ALA A 482 -25.04 -12.17 10.11
C ALA A 482 -25.15 -13.63 9.65
N LEU A 483 -25.87 -13.90 8.56
CA LEU A 483 -26.03 -15.24 7.99
C LEU A 483 -24.68 -15.86 7.59
N LEU A 484 -23.81 -15.09 6.92
CA LEU A 484 -22.47 -15.55 6.54
C LEU A 484 -21.55 -15.76 7.76
N VAL A 485 -21.62 -14.89 8.76
CA VAL A 485 -20.86 -15.05 10.02
C VAL A 485 -21.32 -16.27 10.80
N THR A 486 -22.63 -16.51 10.88
CA THR A 486 -23.20 -17.72 11.46
C THR A 486 -22.73 -18.95 10.69
N SER A 487 -22.80 -18.93 9.36
CA SER A 487 -22.28 -20.01 8.51
C SER A 487 -20.81 -20.28 8.78
N TYR A 488 -19.97 -19.24 8.86
CA TYR A 488 -18.57 -19.34 9.24
C TYR A 488 -18.37 -20.00 10.61
N ALA A 489 -19.16 -19.62 11.61
CA ALA A 489 -19.06 -20.17 12.97
C ALA A 489 -19.41 -21.67 12.99
N LEU A 490 -20.41 -22.08 12.21
CA LEU A 490 -20.90 -23.46 12.14
C LEU A 490 -19.95 -24.43 11.42
N ILE A 491 -19.02 -23.94 10.58
CA ILE A 491 -18.03 -24.81 9.91
C ILE A 491 -17.31 -25.68 10.94
N SER A 492 -17.38 -27.00 10.75
CA SER A 492 -16.82 -28.06 11.62
C SER A 492 -17.41 -28.14 13.03
N ALA A 493 -18.41 -27.33 13.36
CA ALA A 493 -19.09 -27.35 14.65
C ALA A 493 -20.46 -28.04 14.58
N VAL A 494 -21.17 -27.88 13.46
CA VAL A 494 -22.52 -28.43 13.27
C VAL A 494 -22.62 -29.04 11.87
N PRO A 495 -23.14 -30.29 11.74
CA PRO A 495 -23.38 -30.91 10.43
C PRO A 495 -24.42 -30.11 9.64
N GLY A 496 -24.24 -30.01 8.33
CA GLY A 496 -25.18 -29.31 7.45
C GLY A 496 -24.96 -27.81 7.34
N PHE A 497 -23.83 -27.29 7.84
CA PHE A 497 -23.50 -25.86 7.71
C PHE A 497 -23.45 -25.42 6.23
N SER A 498 -23.16 -26.35 5.31
CA SER A 498 -23.07 -26.13 3.87
C SER A 498 -24.38 -25.58 3.26
N ILE A 499 -25.54 -25.92 3.83
CA ILE A 499 -26.83 -25.39 3.40
C ILE A 499 -26.92 -23.89 3.70
N LEU A 500 -26.64 -23.53 4.96
CA LEU A 500 -26.70 -22.13 5.41
C LEU A 500 -25.70 -21.28 4.63
N LEU A 501 -24.51 -21.82 4.39
CA LEU A 501 -23.48 -21.17 3.59
C LEU A 501 -23.95 -20.97 2.14
N SER A 502 -24.54 -21.99 1.51
CA SER A 502 -25.05 -21.89 0.13
C SER A 502 -26.15 -20.85 0.00
N ILE A 503 -27.08 -20.80 0.96
CA ILE A 503 -28.12 -19.75 1.03
C ILE A 503 -27.47 -18.38 1.21
N GLY A 504 -26.51 -18.25 2.13
CA GLY A 504 -25.85 -16.98 2.41
C GLY A 504 -24.99 -16.44 1.27
N VAL A 505 -24.45 -17.30 0.41
CA VAL A 505 -23.72 -16.89 -0.80
C VAL A 505 -24.67 -16.50 -1.93
N PHE A 506 -25.87 -17.09 -1.98
CA PHE A 506 -26.87 -16.81 -3.01
C PHE A 506 -27.64 -15.49 -2.77
N LEU A 507 -27.87 -15.15 -1.50
CA LEU A 507 -28.53 -13.90 -1.07
C LEU A 507 -27.60 -12.69 -1.17
#